data_AF-A0A2C5X9W1-F1
#
_entry.id   AF-A0A2C5X9W1-F1
#
_cell.length_a   1.000
_cell.length_b   1.000
_cell.length_c   1.000
_cell.angle_alpha   90.00
_cell.angle_beta   90.00
_cell.angle_gamma   90.00
#
_symmetry.space_group_name_H-M   'P 1'
#
loop_
_entity.id
_entity.type
_entity.pdbx_description
1 polymer ?
#
loop_
_entity_poly.entity_id
_entity_poly.type
_entity_poly.pdbx_seq_one_letter_code
_entity_poly.pdbx_strand_id
1 'polypeptide(L)'
;MQPSRVLLKRSVWKGPHIVPLPIVRPAPGQKAPPIKTQARSATILPNFVGLKFQVHNGKSYIDVLITEEMVGHKLGEFSPTRKPFIWDKK
;
A
#
# COMPACT_ATOMS: atom_id res chain seq x y z
N MET A 1 6.74 10.37 -21.92
CA MET A 1 6.53 9.93 -20.53
C MET A 1 6.27 8.44 -20.55
N GLN A 2 7.21 7.59 -20.09
CA GLN A 2 6.95 6.16 -19.99
C GLN A 2 5.96 5.93 -18.84
N PRO A 3 4.76 5.38 -19.10
CA PRO A 3 3.79 5.11 -18.05
C PRO A 3 4.29 3.89 -17.27
N SER A 4 5.04 4.13 -16.18
CA SER A 4 5.49 3.15 -15.17
C SER A 4 6.19 1.88 -15.67
N ARG A 5 7.46 1.67 -15.28
CA ARG A 5 8.27 0.46 -15.59
C ARG A 5 7.73 -0.84 -14.96
N VAL A 6 6.67 -0.78 -14.16
CA VAL A 6 6.08 -1.93 -13.46
C VAL A 6 4.75 -2.27 -14.13
N LEU A 7 4.65 -3.48 -14.69
CA LEU A 7 3.44 -4.05 -15.28
C LEU A 7 2.25 -3.89 -14.32
N LEU A 8 1.39 -2.92 -14.59
CA LEU A 8 0.12 -2.78 -13.89
C LEU A 8 -0.70 -4.05 -14.20
N LYS A 9 -1.17 -4.76 -13.16
CA LYS A 9 -2.09 -5.92 -13.27
C LYS A 9 -3.39 -5.62 -14.04
N ARG A 10 -3.67 -4.34 -14.33
CA ARG A 10 -4.85 -3.85 -15.06
C ARG A 10 -4.39 -3.09 -16.30
N SER A 11 -5.12 -3.23 -17.40
CA SER A 11 -4.87 -2.50 -18.65
C SER A 11 -4.85 -0.98 -18.43
N VAL A 12 -3.82 -0.31 -18.95
CA VAL A 12 -3.50 1.11 -18.71
C VAL A 12 -4.68 2.04 -18.96
N TRP A 13 -5.44 1.84 -20.05
CA TRP A 13 -6.57 2.70 -20.42
C TRP A 13 -7.71 2.74 -19.39
N LYS A 14 -7.82 1.73 -18.53
CA LYS A 14 -8.84 1.68 -17.47
C LYS A 14 -8.44 2.46 -16.21
N GLY A 15 -7.19 2.95 -16.16
CA GLY A 15 -6.62 3.62 -15.01
C GLY A 15 -6.31 2.69 -13.82
N PRO A 16 -5.68 3.23 -12.76
CA PRO A 16 -5.35 2.48 -11.56
C PRO A 16 -6.59 2.01 -10.79
N HIS A 17 -6.42 1.05 -9.90
CA HIS A 17 -7.50 0.60 -9.03
C HIS A 17 -7.56 1.47 -7.78
N ILE A 18 -8.55 2.36 -7.74
CA ILE A 18 -8.76 3.34 -6.69
C ILE A 18 -9.87 2.84 -5.77
N VAL A 19 -9.65 2.97 -4.46
CA VAL A 19 -10.61 2.61 -3.42
C VAL A 19 -10.82 3.84 -2.54
N PRO A 20 -12.04 4.13 -2.07
CA PRO A 20 -12.25 5.19 -1.08
C PRO A 20 -11.49 4.86 0.20
N LEU A 21 -10.52 5.70 0.56
CA LEU A 21 -9.74 5.59 1.79
C LEU A 21 -9.98 6.86 2.63
N PRO A 22 -10.07 6.75 3.97
CA PRO A 22 -10.24 7.90 4.86
C PRO A 22 -8.91 8.66 4.99
N ILE A 23 -8.52 9.35 3.93
CA ILE A 23 -7.29 10.14 3.89
C ILE A 23 -7.60 11.54 4.42
N VAL A 24 -7.18 11.79 5.66
CA VAL A 24 -7.22 13.12 6.24
C VAL A 24 -5.87 13.78 5.97
N ARG A 25 -5.87 14.87 5.21
CA ARG A 25 -4.67 15.70 5.03
C ARG A 25 -4.47 16.51 6.31
N PRO A 26 -3.37 16.32 7.07
CA PRO A 26 -3.11 17.13 8.25
C PRO A 26 -2.77 18.57 7.85
N ALA A 27 -3.00 19.50 8.77
CA ALA A 27 -2.49 20.87 8.67
C ALA A 27 -0.94 20.87 8.65
N PRO A 28 -0.31 21.90 8.04
CA PRO A 28 1.16 22.00 8.02
C PRO A 28 1.70 22.00 9.46
N GLY A 29 2.60 21.05 9.76
CA GLY A 29 3.21 20.86 11.09
C GLY A 29 2.59 19.76 11.96
N GLN A 30 1.44 19.19 11.57
CA GLN A 30 0.85 18.06 12.28
C GLN A 30 1.20 16.72 11.63
N LYS A 31 1.51 15.71 12.45
CA LYS A 31 1.71 14.33 11.96
C LYS A 31 0.36 13.72 11.56
N ALA A 32 0.26 13.23 10.33
CA ALA A 32 -0.93 12.48 9.90
C ALA A 32 -1.11 11.24 10.78
N PRO A 33 -2.33 10.95 11.27
CA PRO A 33 -2.61 9.68 11.90
C PRO A 33 -2.46 8.53 10.89
N PRO A 34 -2.04 7.32 11.33
CA PRO A 34 -1.93 6.18 10.44
C PRO A 34 -3.31 5.77 9.90
N ILE A 35 -3.36 5.52 8.60
CA ILE A 35 -4.61 5.22 7.89
C ILE A 35 -4.85 3.71 7.92
N LYS A 36 -5.86 3.26 8.66
CA LYS A 36 -6.26 1.84 8.71
C LYS A 36 -7.03 1.45 7.46
N THR A 37 -6.58 0.39 6.79
CA THR A 37 -7.20 -0.09 5.54
C THR A 37 -7.20 -1.61 5.45
N GLN A 38 -8.31 -2.16 4.96
CA GLN A 38 -8.41 -3.58 4.55
C GLN A 38 -8.26 -3.75 3.03
N ALA A 39 -8.21 -2.64 2.29
CA ALA A 39 -8.15 -2.60 0.84
C ALA A 39 -6.76 -2.94 0.27
N ARG A 40 -6.37 -4.22 0.37
CA ARG A 40 -5.07 -4.71 -0.11
C ARG A 40 -4.84 -4.57 -1.62
N SER A 41 -5.92 -4.46 -2.40
CA SER A 41 -5.89 -4.31 -3.86
C SER A 41 -5.77 -2.86 -4.34
N ALA A 42 -5.80 -1.88 -3.45
CA ALA A 42 -5.63 -0.47 -3.80
C ALA A 42 -4.22 -0.22 -4.36
N THR A 43 -4.15 0.55 -5.45
CA THR A 43 -2.88 0.99 -6.03
C THR A 43 -2.31 2.14 -5.20
N ILE A 44 -1.00 2.13 -4.97
CA ILE A 44 -0.28 3.25 -4.35
C ILE A 44 -0.20 4.39 -5.36
N LEU A 45 -0.85 5.50 -5.02
CA LEU A 45 -0.86 6.72 -5.81
C LEU A 45 0.30 7.63 -5.39
N PRO A 46 0.79 8.52 -6.27
CA PRO A 46 1.82 9.51 -5.93
C PRO A 46 1.43 10.37 -4.70
N ASN A 47 0.14 10.65 -4.53
CA ASN A 47 -0.38 11.44 -3.42
C ASN A 47 -0.24 10.75 -2.04
N PHE A 48 0.15 9.48 -1.99
CA PHE A 48 0.28 8.72 -0.76
C PHE A 48 1.69 8.72 -0.18
N VAL A 49 2.66 9.27 -0.92
CA VAL A 49 4.05 9.36 -0.47
C VAL A 49 4.12 10.15 0.85
N GLY A 50 4.82 9.59 1.84
CA GLY A 50 4.96 10.19 3.17
C GLY A 50 3.81 9.89 4.15
N LEU A 51 2.72 9.25 3.69
CA LEU A 51 1.66 8.77 4.58
C LEU A 51 1.99 7.40 5.17
N LYS A 52 1.49 7.15 6.39
CA LYS A 52 1.56 5.85 7.05
C LYS A 52 0.25 5.10 6.88
N PHE A 53 0.32 3.88 6.40
CA PHE A 53 -0.82 2.98 6.24
C PHE A 53 -0.73 1.81 7.19
N GLN A 54 -1.86 1.47 7.79
CA GLN A 54 -2.07 0.24 8.54
C GLN A 54 -2.81 -0.73 7.62
N VAL A 55 -2.09 -1.69 7.04
CA VAL A 55 -2.63 -2.64 6.06
C VAL A 55 -2.96 -3.96 6.75
N HIS A 56 -4.21 -4.39 6.64
CA HIS A 56 -4.66 -5.66 7.22
C HIS A 56 -4.06 -6.88 6.49
N ASN A 57 -3.43 -7.81 7.23
CA ASN A 57 -2.86 -9.05 6.68
C ASN A 57 -3.79 -10.28 6.83
N GLY A 58 -4.98 -10.11 7.40
CA GLY A 58 -5.92 -11.19 7.73
C GLY A 58 -6.10 -11.42 9.24
N LYS A 59 -5.17 -10.95 10.06
CA LYS A 59 -5.24 -11.04 11.54
C LYS A 59 -4.91 -9.73 12.23
N SER A 60 -3.87 -9.04 11.75
CA SER A 60 -3.37 -7.80 12.33
C SER A 60 -3.16 -6.74 11.25
N TYR A 61 -3.01 -5.49 11.70
CA TYR A 61 -2.65 -4.37 10.83
C TYR A 61 -1.13 -4.17 10.89
N ILE A 62 -0.49 -4.19 9.73
CA ILE A 62 0.95 -3.95 9.59
C ILE A 62 1.13 -2.49 9.18
N ASP A 63 2.01 -1.77 9.89
CA ASP A 63 2.39 -0.40 9.57
C ASP A 63 3.34 -0.36 8.36
N VAL A 64 2.96 0.40 7.34
CA VAL A 64 3.73 0.62 6.11
C VAL A 64 3.87 2.12 5.89
N LEU A 65 5.10 2.62 5.86
CA LEU A 65 5.41 3.99 5.43
C LEU A 65 5.68 3.98 3.92
N ILE A 66 4.94 4.78 3.17
CA ILE A 66 5.04 4.79 1.70
C ILE A 66 6.17 5.70 1.24
N THR A 67 7.07 5.14 0.42
CA THR A 67 8.13 5.86 -0.30
C THR A 67 7.79 6.02 -1.79
N GLU A 68 8.53 6.86 -2.51
CA GLU A 68 8.32 7.13 -3.94
C GLU A 68 8.50 5.89 -4.83
N GLU A 69 9.41 5.00 -4.47
CA GLU A 69 9.67 3.76 -5.20
C GLU A 69 8.49 2.78 -5.15
N MET A 70 7.61 2.92 -4.16
CA MET A 70 6.42 2.07 -4.01
C MET A 70 5.25 2.50 -4.91
N VAL A 71 5.36 3.63 -5.61
CA VAL A 71 4.28 4.15 -6.47
C VAL A 71 4.00 3.19 -7.63
N GLY A 72 2.73 2.83 -7.82
CA GLY A 72 2.28 1.86 -8.83
C GLY A 72 2.10 0.43 -8.30
N HIS A 73 2.68 0.10 -7.14
CA HIS A 73 2.46 -1.18 -6.46
C HIS A 73 1.11 -1.26 -5.77
N LYS A 74 0.78 -2.44 -5.23
CA LYS A 74 -0.42 -2.66 -4.40
C LYS A 74 -0.07 -2.60 -2.93
N LEU A 75 -0.95 -2.01 -2.11
CA LEU A 75 -0.76 -1.95 -0.65
C LEU A 75 -0.54 -3.34 -0.02
N GLY A 76 -1.21 -4.38 -0.55
CA GLY A 76 -1.08 -5.74 -0.07
C GLY A 76 0.29 -6.39 -0.29
N GLU A 77 1.12 -5.88 -1.20
CA GLU A 77 2.47 -6.42 -1.48
C GLU A 77 3.41 -6.20 -0.30
N PHE A 78 3.20 -5.12 0.46
CA PHE A 78 3.99 -4.76 1.64
C PHE A 78 3.43 -5.37 2.94
N SER A 79 2.40 -6.21 2.85
CA SER A 79 1.73 -6.84 4.00
C SER A 79 1.66 -8.36 3.79
N PRO A 80 2.69 -9.12 4.23
CA PRO A 80 2.73 -10.57 4.07
C PRO A 80 1.66 -11.25 4.92
N THR A 81 0.98 -12.24 4.33
CA THR A 81 -0.15 -12.93 4.96
C THR A 81 0.23 -14.26 5.62
N ARG A 82 1.30 -14.90 5.14
CA ARG A 82 1.78 -16.20 5.65
C ARG A 82 3.13 -16.00 6.32
N LYS A 83 3.39 -16.76 7.38
CA LYS A 83 4.72 -16.83 7.98
C LYS A 83 5.65 -17.61 7.04
N PRO A 84 6.95 -17.26 7.00
CA PRO A 84 7.92 -18.05 6.24
C PRO A 84 7.96 -19.48 6.79
N PHE A 85 8.06 -20.44 5.87
CA PHE A 85 8.23 -21.84 6.23
C PHE A 85 9.69 -22.07 6.63
N ILE A 86 9.90 -22.63 7.82
CA ILE A 86 11.22 -23.05 8.30
C ILE A 86 11.17 -24.57 8.39
N TRP A 87 12.01 -25.24 7.61
CA TRP A 87 12.16 -26.69 7.70
C TRP A 87 13.15 -27.01 8.82
N ASP A 88 12.63 -27.45 9.96
CA ASP A 88 13.44 -28.03 11.02
C ASP A 88 13.54 -29.54 10.80
N LYS A 89 14.77 -30.06 10.64
CA LYS A 89 14.99 -31.51 10.76
C LYS A 89 14.91 -31.86 12.23
N LYS A 90 13.92 -32.67 12.59
CA LYS A 90 13.89 -33.36 13.89
C LYS A 90 14.94 -34.46 13.92
#